data_AF-A0A975XNA8-F1
#
_entry.id   AF-A0A975XNA8-F1
#
_cell.length_a   1.000
_cell.length_b   1.000
_cell.length_c   1.000
_cell.angle_alpha   90.00
_cell.angle_beta   90.00
_cell.angle_gamma   90.00
#
_symmetry.space_group_name_H-M   'P 1'
#
loop_
_entity.id
_entity.type
_entity.pdbx_description
1 polymer ?
#
loop_
_entity_poly.entity_id
_entity_poly.type
_entity_poly.pdbx_seq_one_letter_code
_entity_poly.pdbx_strand_id
1 'polypeptide(L)'
;MIETKIKEILEQRLDEEHFYYVECWKKEVEILTEDINETIEFVKNKCDDYTLFWMSEVFEDIIEKTKSKELLQVILERANRVIDENNRKEILKEVEYAKGHLI
;
A
#
# COMPACT_ATOMS: atom_id res chain seq x y z
N MET A 1 -6.90 -12.49 -5.89
CA MET A 1 -5.77 -12.49 -6.86
C MET A 1 -4.90 -11.25 -6.70
N ILE A 2 -5.36 -10.23 -5.95
CA ILE A 2 -4.59 -9.02 -5.66
C ILE A 2 -3.21 -9.29 -5.02
N GLU A 3 -3.11 -10.22 -4.07
CA GLU A 3 -1.84 -10.54 -3.40
C GLU A 3 -0.71 -10.89 -4.38
N THR A 4 -0.98 -11.79 -5.34
CA THR A 4 0.01 -12.19 -6.34
C THR A 4 0.40 -11.02 -7.22
N LYS A 5 -0.58 -10.22 -7.70
CA LYS A 5 -0.32 -9.04 -8.54
C LYS A 5 0.54 -8.00 -7.82
N ILE A 6 0.28 -7.76 -6.52
CA ILE A 6 1.05 -6.80 -5.71
C ILE A 6 2.47 -7.31 -5.47
N LYS A 7 2.64 -8.60 -5.16
CA LYS A 7 3.99 -9.17 -5.00
C LYS A 7 4.79 -9.07 -6.30
N GLU A 8 4.19 -9.44 -7.43
CA GLU A 8 4.83 -9.36 -8.75
C GLU A 8 5.21 -7.92 -9.15
N ILE A 9 4.37 -6.93 -8.85
CA ILE A 9 4.67 -5.54 -9.20
C ILE A 9 5.73 -4.93 -8.29
N LEU A 10 5.74 -5.28 -7.00
CA LEU A 10 6.78 -4.85 -6.06
C LEU A 10 8.13 -5.50 -6.39
N GLU A 11 8.15 -6.78 -6.77
CA GLU A 11 9.38 -7.43 -7.26
C GLU A 11 9.96 -6.69 -8.47
N GLN A 12 9.13 -6.29 -9.44
CA GLN A 12 9.56 -5.49 -10.58
C GLN A 12 10.00 -4.07 -10.18
N ARG A 13 9.30 -3.44 -9.22
CA ARG A 13 9.61 -2.08 -8.75
C ARG A 13 10.95 -1.99 -8.04
N LEU A 14 11.35 -3.08 -7.36
CA LEU A 14 12.56 -3.16 -6.55
C LEU A 14 13.76 -3.79 -7.29
N ASP A 15 13.59 -4.16 -8.56
CA ASP A 15 14.68 -4.66 -9.40
C ASP A 15 15.68 -3.53 -9.75
N GLU A 16 16.97 -3.85 -9.75
CA GLU A 16 18.09 -2.89 -9.79
C GLU A 16 18.13 -2.06 -11.08
N GLU A 17 17.47 -2.52 -12.15
CA GLU A 17 17.50 -1.83 -13.44
C GLU A 17 16.63 -0.55 -13.51
N HIS A 18 15.79 -0.25 -12.50
CA HIS A 18 15.09 1.04 -12.27
C HIS A 18 14.33 1.70 -13.45
N PHE A 19 14.33 1.13 -14.66
CA PHE A 19 13.75 1.75 -15.86
C PHE A 19 12.22 1.84 -15.83
N TYR A 20 11.56 1.06 -14.95
CA TYR A 20 10.10 0.95 -14.91
C TYR A 20 9.48 1.36 -13.57
N TYR A 21 10.23 2.06 -12.70
CA TYR A 21 9.75 2.40 -11.35
C TYR A 21 8.41 3.16 -11.39
N VAL A 22 8.31 4.18 -12.26
CA VAL A 22 7.09 5.00 -12.41
C VAL A 22 5.93 4.19 -12.97
N GLU A 23 6.17 3.30 -13.93
CA GLU A 23 5.16 2.40 -14.48
C GLU A 23 4.68 1.38 -13.44
N CYS A 24 5.59 0.85 -12.63
CA CYS A 24 5.25 -0.09 -11.56
C CYS A 24 4.40 0.59 -10.49
N TRP A 25 4.79 1.79 -10.06
CA TRP A 25 4.01 2.60 -9.12
C TRP A 25 2.58 2.85 -9.63
N LYS A 26 2.43 3.28 -10.88
CA LYS A 26 1.11 3.50 -11.50
C LYS A 26 0.27 2.23 -11.53
N LYS A 27 0.86 1.10 -11.93
CA LYS A 27 0.17 -0.20 -11.97
C LYS A 27 -0.24 -0.66 -10.57
N GLU A 28 0.61 -0.44 -9.57
CA GLU A 28 0.30 -0.79 -8.19
C GLU A 28 -0.92 0.00 -7.69
N VAL A 29 -0.96 1.32 -7.91
CA VAL A 29 -2.13 2.15 -7.61
C VAL A 29 -3.35 1.66 -8.38
N GLU A 30 -3.23 1.32 -9.66
CA GLU A 30 -4.34 0.76 -10.44
C GLU A 30 -4.88 -0.54 -9.82
N ILE A 31 -4.02 -1.49 -9.46
CA ILE A 31 -4.40 -2.76 -8.84
C ILE A 31 -5.11 -2.52 -7.49
N LEU A 32 -4.55 -1.67 -6.63
CA LEU A 32 -5.11 -1.37 -5.30
C LEU A 32 -6.39 -0.55 -5.33
N THR A 33 -6.73 0.06 -6.48
CA THR A 33 -7.92 0.89 -6.64
C THR A 33 -8.97 0.28 -7.57
N GLU A 34 -8.67 -0.85 -8.21
CA GLU A 34 -9.59 -1.60 -9.08
C GLU A 34 -10.77 -2.17 -8.29
N ASP A 35 -10.51 -2.82 -7.15
CA ASP A 35 -11.53 -3.32 -6.22
C ASP A 35 -11.11 -3.02 -4.77
N ILE A 36 -11.82 -2.06 -4.16
CA ILE A 36 -11.53 -1.60 -2.79
C ILE A 36 -11.86 -2.66 -1.75
N ASN A 37 -12.86 -3.49 -1.99
CA ASN A 37 -13.22 -4.55 -1.04
C ASN A 37 -12.16 -5.65 -1.07
N GLU A 38 -11.65 -6.03 -2.25
CA GLU A 38 -10.54 -6.98 -2.36
C GLU A 38 -9.28 -6.42 -1.71
N THR A 39 -9.01 -5.13 -1.88
CA THR A 39 -7.86 -4.44 -1.26
C THR A 39 -7.96 -4.39 0.25
N ILE A 40 -9.11 -4.01 0.81
CA ILE A 40 -9.35 -4.01 2.26
C ILE A 40 -9.13 -5.42 2.83
N GLU A 41 -9.71 -6.44 2.19
CA GLU A 41 -9.58 -7.83 2.64
C GLU A 41 -8.13 -8.31 2.58
N PHE A 42 -7.38 -7.92 1.54
CA PHE A 42 -5.96 -8.20 1.42
C PHE A 42 -5.13 -7.55 2.53
N VAL A 43 -5.26 -6.23 2.74
CA VAL A 43 -4.52 -5.49 3.77
C VAL A 43 -4.79 -6.07 5.16
N LYS A 44 -6.07 -6.40 5.43
CA LYS A 44 -6.50 -6.89 6.73
C LYS A 44 -5.96 -8.28 7.06
N ASN A 45 -5.96 -9.20 6.08
CA ASN A 45 -5.82 -10.64 6.36
C ASN A 45 -4.62 -11.31 5.70
N LYS A 46 -4.02 -10.72 4.66
CA LYS A 46 -3.01 -11.40 3.81
C LYS A 46 -1.73 -10.61 3.59
N CYS A 47 -1.76 -9.30 3.80
CA CYS A 47 -0.60 -8.42 3.61
C CYS A 47 0.43 -8.64 4.73
N ASP A 48 1.59 -9.18 4.38
CA ASP A 48 2.74 -9.33 5.29
C ASP A 48 3.46 -7.98 5.52
N ASP A 49 4.32 -7.92 6.55
CA ASP A 49 4.98 -6.67 6.97
C ASP A 49 5.90 -6.10 5.87
N TYR A 50 6.56 -6.97 5.10
CA TYR A 50 7.46 -6.55 4.02
C TYR A 50 6.69 -5.93 2.86
N THR A 51 5.61 -6.59 2.45
CA THR A 51 4.72 -6.08 1.41
C THR A 51 4.07 -4.76 1.84
N LEU A 52 3.59 -4.67 3.08
CA LEU A 52 2.98 -3.45 3.61
C LEU A 52 3.96 -2.27 3.63
N PHE A 53 5.23 -2.52 3.98
CA PHE A 53 6.26 -1.49 4.00
C PHE A 53 6.44 -0.85 2.62
N TRP A 54 6.67 -1.65 1.59
CA TRP A 54 6.84 -1.12 0.23
C TRP A 54 5.57 -0.53 -0.34
N MET A 55 4.42 -1.16 -0.08
CA MET A 55 3.12 -0.63 -0.49
C MET A 55 2.79 0.71 0.17
N SER A 56 3.40 1.04 1.31
CA SER A 56 3.12 2.30 2.01
C SER A 56 3.48 3.55 1.20
N GLU A 57 4.43 3.44 0.28
CA GLU A 57 4.85 4.53 -0.60
C GLU A 57 3.70 5.03 -1.49
N VAL A 58 2.70 4.19 -1.81
CA VAL A 58 1.56 4.58 -2.67
C VAL A 58 0.28 4.89 -1.88
N PHE A 59 0.34 4.97 -0.55
CA PHE A 59 -0.86 5.16 0.27
C PHE A 59 -1.55 6.50 0.01
N GLU A 60 -0.80 7.56 -0.29
CA GLU A 60 -1.39 8.84 -0.67
C GLU A 60 -2.24 8.73 -1.93
N ASP A 61 -1.71 8.10 -2.98
CA ASP A 61 -2.38 7.97 -4.27
C ASP A 61 -3.66 7.15 -4.17
N ILE A 62 -3.62 6.02 -3.44
CA ILE A 62 -4.80 5.16 -3.28
C ILE A 62 -5.88 5.85 -2.44
N ILE A 63 -5.50 6.60 -1.40
CA ILE A 63 -6.47 7.31 -0.54
C ILE A 63 -7.03 8.52 -1.27
N GLU A 64 -6.22 9.26 -2.02
CA GLU A 64 -6.69 10.38 -2.85
C GLU A 64 -7.68 9.89 -3.92
N LYS A 65 -7.35 8.80 -4.64
CA LYS A 65 -8.19 8.30 -5.72
C LYS A 65 -9.50 7.70 -5.25
N THR A 66 -9.50 7.03 -4.10
CA THR A 66 -10.66 6.25 -3.62
C THR A 66 -11.50 6.99 -2.58
N LYS A 67 -10.89 7.97 -1.89
CA LYS A 67 -11.44 8.66 -0.71
C LYS A 67 -11.99 7.70 0.35
N SER A 68 -11.47 6.46 0.39
CA SER A 68 -11.98 5.40 1.25
C SER A 68 -11.45 5.54 2.68
N LYS A 69 -12.30 6.04 3.58
CA LYS A 69 -12.01 6.11 5.02
C LYS A 69 -11.83 4.73 5.64
N GLU A 70 -12.55 3.74 5.12
CA GLU A 70 -12.46 2.36 5.59
C GLU A 70 -11.09 1.75 5.24
N LEU A 71 -10.62 1.96 4.01
CA LEU A 71 -9.28 1.52 3.60
C LEU A 71 -8.20 2.17 4.47
N LEU A 72 -8.26 3.48 4.70
CA LEU A 72 -7.31 4.16 5.57
C LEU A 72 -7.30 3.56 6.99
N GLN A 73 -8.48 3.31 7.56
CA GLN A 73 -8.60 2.74 8.89
C GLN A 73 -7.98 1.33 8.96
N VAL A 74 -8.23 0.50 7.95
CA VAL A 74 -7.68 -0.86 7.86
C VAL A 74 -6.16 -0.83 7.71
N ILE A 75 -5.62 0.08 6.89
CA ILE A 75 -4.17 0.29 6.76
C ILE A 75 -3.57 0.70 8.10
N LEU A 76 -4.17 1.68 8.80
CA LEU A 76 -3.70 2.13 10.11
C LEU A 76 -3.67 0.98 11.13
N GLU A 77 -4.75 0.20 11.21
CA GLU A 77 -4.82 -0.97 12.10
C GLU A 77 -3.77 -2.02 11.78
N ARG A 78 -3.52 -2.26 10.48
CA ARG A 78 -2.50 -3.21 10.02
C ARG A 78 -1.08 -2.71 10.30
N ALA A 79 -0.80 -1.42 10.08
CA ALA A 79 0.48 -0.77 10.36
C ALA A 79 0.85 -0.86 11.84
N ASN A 80 -0.11 -0.66 12.75
CA ASN A 80 0.13 -0.79 14.20
C ASN A 80 0.56 -2.20 14.65
N ARG A 81 0.34 -3.23 13.82
CA ARG A 81 0.74 -4.62 14.11
C ARG A 81 2.09 -5.02 13.50
N VAL A 82 2.72 -4.13 12.74
CA VAL A 82 4.06 -4.38 12.16
C VAL A 82 5.07 -4.57 13.28
N ILE A 83 5.84 -5.66 13.22
CA ILE A 83 6.74 -6.08 14.30
C ILE A 83 7.96 -5.17 14.37
N ASP A 84 8.61 -4.93 13.23
CA ASP A 84 9.78 -4.06 13.14
C ASP A 84 9.38 -2.60 13.44
N GLU A 85 10.01 -2.01 14.46
CA GLU A 85 9.65 -0.68 14.93
C GLU A 85 9.99 0.43 13.92
N ASN A 86 11.07 0.28 13.16
CA ASN A 86 11.48 1.28 12.18
C ASN A 86 10.50 1.26 10.99
N ASN A 87 10.22 0.08 10.44
CA ASN A 87 9.22 -0.08 9.39
C ASN A 87 7.86 0.43 9.85
N ARG A 88 7.44 0.09 11.07
CA ARG A 88 6.19 0.61 11.64
C ARG A 88 6.16 2.13 11.68
N LYS A 89 7.24 2.78 12.11
CA LYS A 89 7.33 4.25 12.16
C LYS A 89 7.26 4.87 10.78
N GLU A 90 7.96 4.32 9.78
CA GLU A 90 7.91 4.82 8.41
C GLU A 90 6.50 4.67 7.81
N ILE A 91 5.90 3.47 7.92
CA ILE A 91 4.54 3.22 7.42
C ILE A 91 3.53 4.16 8.07
N LEU A 92 3.64 4.41 9.39
CA LEU A 92 2.72 5.32 10.08
C LEU A 92 2.87 6.78 9.63
N LYS A 93 4.05 7.22 9.16
CA LYS A 93 4.21 8.54 8.54
C LYS A 93 3.45 8.61 7.21
N GLU A 94 3.59 7.60 6.37
CA GLU A 94 2.86 7.51 5.09
C GLU A 94 1.34 7.48 5.32
N VAL A 95 0.86 6.78 6.35
CA VAL A 95 -0.56 6.78 6.72
C VAL A 95 -1.06 8.17 7.14
N GLU A 96 -0.29 8.92 7.94
CA GLU A 96 -0.69 10.28 8.33
C GLU A 96 -0.64 11.24 7.13
N TYR A 97 0.31 11.08 6.22
CA TYR A 97 0.37 11.85 4.98
C TYR A 97 -0.84 11.55 4.08
N ALA A 98 -1.16 10.27 3.86
CA ALA A 98 -2.31 9.82 3.08
C ALA A 98 -3.64 10.31 3.66
N LYS A 99 -3.77 10.34 5.00
CA LYS A 99 -4.95 10.90 5.68
C LYS A 99 -5.21 12.36 5.33
N GLY A 100 -4.16 13.14 5.06
CA GLY A 100 -4.27 14.52 4.56
C GLY A 100 -4.97 14.62 3.20
N HIS A 101 -5.08 13.53 2.46
CA HIS A 101 -5.66 13.46 1.11
C HIS A 101 -7.10 12.91 1.09
N LEU A 102 -7.73 12.70 2.26
CA LEU A 102 -9.15 12.31 2.38
C LEU A 102 -10.16 13.44 2.13
N ILE A 103 -9.68 14.68 1.97
CA ILE A 103 -10.50 15.89 1.78
C ILE A 103 -11.00 16.04 0.34
#